data_AF-A0A1A8LMS1-F1
#
_entry.id   AF-A0A1A8LMS1-F1
#
_cell.length_a   1.000
_cell.length_b   1.000
_cell.length_c   1.000
_cell.angle_alpha   90.00
_cell.angle_beta   90.00
_cell.angle_gamma   90.00
#
_symmetry.space_group_name_H-M   'P 1'
#
loop_
_entity.id
_entity.type
_entity.pdbx_description
1 polymer ?
#
loop_
_entity_poly.entity_id
_entity_poly.type
_entity_poly.pdbx_seq_one_letter_code
_entity_poly.pdbx_strand_id
1 'polypeptide(L)'
;AEGCTAVIDTGSSYITGPASSVSALMKAFGAQLDESGYKVSCDKVKTLPSVTFHLGSHEYSLTYEDYILWQAQIEGDVCIVTFRGLDVPPPAGPIWILGANFIARYYTEFDRRNNRIGFATAV
;
A
#
# COMPACT_ATOMS: atom_id res chain seq x y z
N ALA A 1 -5.54 0.44 -20.15
CA ALA A 1 -5.21 1.27 -18.98
C ALA A 1 -3.90 1.97 -19.27
N GLU A 2 -3.80 3.29 -19.07
CA GLU A 2 -2.51 3.96 -19.04
C GLU A 2 -1.79 3.54 -17.75
N GLY A 3 -0.53 3.12 -17.86
CA GLY A 3 0.27 2.67 -16.72
C GLY A 3 0.64 3.81 -15.78
N CYS A 4 1.24 3.47 -14.64
CA CYS A 4 1.81 4.45 -13.70
C CYS A 4 3.20 4.01 -13.25
N THR A 5 3.96 4.95 -12.68
CA THR A 5 5.30 4.67 -12.14
C THR A 5 5.19 4.25 -10.68
N ALA A 6 5.95 3.22 -10.30
CA ALA A 6 6.11 2.80 -8.92
C ALA A 6 7.60 2.85 -8.52
N VAL A 7 7.85 3.35 -7.31
CA VAL A 7 9.15 3.37 -6.65
C VAL A 7 9.09 2.37 -5.49
N ILE A 8 10.09 1.52 -5.37
CA ILE A 8 10.23 0.63 -4.21
C ILE A 8 11.15 1.33 -3.23
N ASP A 9 10.62 1.68 -2.05
CA ASP A 9 11.32 2.50 -1.07
C ASP A 9 11.36 1.81 0.29
N THR A 10 12.54 1.28 0.61
CA THR A 10 12.80 0.61 1.90
C THR A 10 12.76 1.57 3.09
N GLY A 11 12.83 2.89 2.87
CA GLY A 11 12.71 3.91 3.91
C GLY A 11 11.27 4.36 4.21
N SER A 12 10.30 3.96 3.39
CA SER A 12 8.89 4.33 3.55
C SER A 12 8.13 3.29 4.37
N SER A 13 7.39 3.73 5.40
CA SER A 13 6.60 2.82 6.25
C SER A 13 5.34 2.27 5.58
N TYR A 14 4.73 3.04 4.68
CA TYR A 14 3.40 2.78 4.12
C TYR A 14 3.43 2.73 2.59
N ILE A 15 2.33 2.26 2.01
CA ILE A 15 2.11 2.39 0.56
C ILE A 15 1.53 3.78 0.30
N THR A 16 2.19 4.55 -0.56
CA THR A 16 1.78 5.91 -0.88
C THR A 16 1.50 6.03 -2.37
N GLY A 17 0.48 6.79 -2.75
CA GLY A 17 0.16 7.05 -4.15
C GLY A 17 -0.49 8.42 -4.35
N PRO A 18 -0.80 8.79 -5.60
CA PRO A 18 -1.49 10.04 -5.91
C PRO A 18 -2.77 10.17 -5.07
N ALA A 19 -3.02 11.36 -4.51
CA ALA A 19 -4.08 11.56 -3.52
C ALA A 19 -5.46 11.18 -4.08
N SER A 20 -5.69 11.45 -5.37
CA SER A 20 -6.92 11.06 -6.07
C SER A 20 -7.10 9.54 -6.17
N SER A 21 -6.04 8.81 -6.53
CA SER A 21 -6.07 7.34 -6.63
C SER A 21 -6.28 6.69 -5.28
N VAL A 22 -5.59 7.17 -4.23
CA VAL A 22 -5.76 6.65 -2.87
C VAL A 22 -7.15 6.98 -2.34
N SER A 23 -7.65 8.20 -2.55
CA SER A 23 -9.02 8.57 -2.15
C SER A 23 -10.08 7.66 -2.79
N ALA A 24 -9.92 7.33 -4.08
CA ALA A 24 -10.81 6.38 -4.76
C ALA A 24 -10.74 4.98 -4.15
N LEU A 25 -9.54 4.49 -3.82
CA LEU A 25 -9.34 3.21 -3.14
C LEU A 25 -9.99 3.19 -1.74
N MET A 26 -9.76 4.24 -0.95
CA MET A 26 -10.32 4.36 0.40
C MET A 26 -11.86 4.41 0.38
N LYS A 27 -12.45 5.09 -0.62
CA LYS A 27 -13.89 5.08 -0.84
C LYS A 27 -14.41 3.67 -1.15
N ALA A 28 -13.69 2.87 -1.93
CA ALA A 28 -14.06 1.47 -2.21
C ALA A 28 -14.00 0.59 -0.94
N PHE A 29 -13.10 0.89 -0.01
CA PHE A 29 -13.02 0.19 1.28
C PHE A 29 -14.06 0.65 2.30
N GLY A 30 -14.77 1.77 2.02
CA GLY A 30 -15.60 2.44 3.02
C GLY A 30 -14.78 3.02 4.17
N ALA A 31 -13.50 3.35 3.92
CA ALA A 31 -12.61 3.91 4.91
C ALA A 31 -12.92 5.39 5.19
N GLN A 32 -12.77 5.80 6.44
CA GLN A 32 -12.99 7.17 6.90
C GLN A 32 -11.65 7.79 7.29
N LEU A 33 -11.44 9.07 6.95
CA LEU A 33 -10.22 9.79 7.27
C LEU A 33 -10.41 10.58 8.57
N ASP A 34 -9.49 10.40 9.51
CA ASP A 34 -9.33 11.27 10.67
C ASP A 34 -7.86 11.73 10.83
N GLU A 35 -7.55 12.39 11.94
CA GLU A 35 -6.21 12.92 12.23
C GLU A 35 -5.10 11.84 12.24
N SER A 36 -5.44 10.59 12.49
CA SER A 36 -4.50 9.46 12.54
C SER A 36 -4.39 8.68 11.22
N GLY A 37 -5.25 8.99 10.24
CA GLY A 37 -5.26 8.41 8.90
C GLY A 37 -6.58 7.74 8.52
N TYR A 38 -6.53 6.87 7.51
CA TYR A 38 -7.71 6.14 7.04
C TYR A 38 -8.01 4.95 7.95
N LYS A 39 -9.25 4.86 8.43
CA LYS A 39 -9.76 3.81 9.30
C LYS A 39 -10.92 3.06 8.67
N VAL A 40 -11.04 1.79 9.00
CA VAL A 40 -12.17 0.92 8.64
C VAL A 40 -12.75 0.29 9.91
N SER A 41 -13.99 -0.19 9.85
CA SER A 41 -14.56 -0.99 10.92
C SER A 41 -13.80 -2.31 11.06
N CYS A 42 -13.27 -2.60 12.25
CA CYS A 42 -12.52 -3.82 12.53
C CYS A 42 -13.34 -5.10 12.27
N ASP A 43 -14.66 -5.06 12.49
CA ASP A 43 -15.56 -6.19 12.22
C ASP A 43 -15.63 -6.57 10.73
N LYS A 44 -15.32 -5.61 9.84
CA LYS A 44 -15.40 -5.78 8.38
C LYS A 44 -14.06 -6.03 7.72
N VAL A 45 -12.95 -5.99 8.46
CA VAL A 45 -11.58 -6.10 7.90
C VAL A 45 -11.42 -7.35 7.04
N LYS A 46 -11.91 -8.50 7.49
CA LYS A 46 -11.81 -9.78 6.75
C LYS A 46 -12.62 -9.81 5.44
N THR A 47 -13.49 -8.82 5.22
CA THR A 47 -14.30 -8.70 4.01
C THR A 47 -13.72 -7.71 3.01
N LEU A 48 -12.63 -7.01 3.37
CA LEU A 48 -11.98 -6.05 2.47
C LEU A 48 -11.33 -6.79 1.30
N PRO A 49 -11.38 -6.20 0.09
CA PRO A 49 -10.85 -6.84 -1.11
C PRO A 49 -9.32 -6.83 -1.10
N SER A 50 -8.71 -7.77 -1.83
CA SER A 50 -7.27 -7.68 -2.10
C SER A 50 -6.94 -6.48 -2.99
N VAL A 51 -5.75 -5.90 -2.79
CA VAL A 51 -5.17 -4.88 -3.67
C VAL A 51 -4.06 -5.52 -4.49
N THR A 52 -4.20 -5.54 -5.81
CA THR A 52 -3.22 -6.18 -6.70
C THR A 52 -2.42 -5.13 -7.45
N PHE A 53 -1.10 -5.19 -7.30
CA PHE A 53 -0.15 -4.43 -8.10
C PHE A 53 0.30 -5.26 -9.30
N HIS A 54 0.11 -4.72 -10.51
CA HIS A 54 0.64 -5.32 -11.73
C HIS A 54 2.02 -4.71 -12.00
N LEU A 55 3.08 -5.48 -11.76
CA LEU A 55 4.46 -5.04 -11.96
C LEU A 55 5.12 -5.94 -13.00
N GLY A 56 5.41 -5.39 -14.18
CA GLY A 56 5.85 -6.17 -15.34
C GLY A 56 4.77 -7.16 -15.78
N SER A 57 5.10 -8.44 -15.85
CA SER A 57 4.18 -9.53 -16.23
C SER A 57 3.56 -10.28 -15.05
N HIS A 58 3.75 -9.80 -13.82
CA HIS A 58 3.33 -10.50 -12.61
C HIS A 58 2.37 -9.67 -11.77
N GLU A 59 1.52 -10.37 -11.04
CA GLU A 59 0.56 -9.80 -10.09
C GLU A 59 1.04 -10.00 -8.66
N TYR A 60 1.05 -8.90 -7.90
CA TYR A 60 1.45 -8.87 -6.50
C TYR A 60 0.26 -8.42 -5.65
N SER A 61 -0.49 -9.37 -5.13
CA SER A 61 -1.69 -9.13 -4.32
C SER A 61 -1.36 -8.95 -2.85
N LEU A 62 -1.95 -7.92 -2.25
CA LEU A 62 -1.98 -7.67 -0.81
C LEU A 62 -3.38 -8.01 -0.30
N THR A 63 -3.42 -8.86 0.71
CA THR A 63 -4.63 -9.20 1.49
C THR A 63 -4.83 -8.22 2.64
N TYR A 64 -5.97 -8.30 3.33
CA TYR A 64 -6.25 -7.36 4.42
C TYR A 64 -5.18 -7.43 5.51
N GLU A 65 -4.58 -8.60 5.74
CA GLU A 65 -3.46 -8.79 6.68
C GLU A 65 -2.23 -7.97 6.32
N ASP A 66 -2.04 -7.66 5.03
CA ASP A 66 -0.86 -6.96 4.53
C ASP A 66 -1.00 -5.43 4.59
N TYR A 67 -2.23 -4.92 4.57
CA TYR A 67 -2.52 -3.47 4.52
C TYR A 67 -3.39 -2.92 5.64
N ILE A 68 -3.82 -3.74 6.60
CA ILE A 68 -4.51 -3.30 7.81
C ILE A 68 -3.57 -3.42 9.01
N LEU A 69 -3.34 -2.30 9.68
CA LEU A 69 -2.72 -2.24 10.99
C LEU A 69 -3.81 -2.34 12.06
N TRP A 70 -3.87 -3.49 12.74
CA TRP A 70 -4.77 -3.73 13.87
C TRP A 70 -4.14 -3.23 15.17
N GLN A 71 -4.83 -2.34 15.88
CA GLN A 71 -4.37 -1.80 17.16
C GLN A 71 -5.45 -2.04 18.22
N ALA A 72 -5.15 -2.89 19.21
CA ALA A 72 -6.00 -3.03 20.37
C ALA A 72 -5.85 -1.80 21.26
N GLN A 73 -6.97 -1.14 21.60
CA GLN A 73 -6.99 -0.01 22.52
C GLN A 73 -8.02 -0.24 23.63
N ILE A 74 -7.91 0.53 24.73
CA ILE A 74 -8.80 0.41 25.89
C ILE A 74 -10.25 0.68 25.50
N GLU A 75 -10.48 1.60 24.57
CA GLU A 75 -11.81 2.02 24.11
C GLU A 75 -12.35 1.19 22.93
N GLY A 76 -11.61 0.17 22.51
CA GLY A 76 -11.95 -0.70 21.37
C GLY A 76 -10.82 -0.81 20.35
N ASP A 77 -10.91 -1.83 19.50
CA ASP A 77 -9.92 -2.05 18.45
C ASP A 77 -10.01 -0.97 17.37
N VAL A 78 -8.85 -0.52 16.89
CA VAL A 78 -8.69 0.45 15.81
C VAL A 78 -7.99 -0.21 14.64
N CYS A 79 -8.63 -0.17 13.46
CA CYS A 79 -8.10 -0.78 12.24
C CYS A 79 -7.75 0.29 11.22
N ILE A 80 -6.45 0.53 11.07
CA ILE A 80 -5.90 1.59 10.22
C ILE A 80 -5.48 0.98 8.88
N VAL A 81 -5.93 1.59 7.79
CA VAL A 81 -5.47 1.23 6.44
C VAL A 81 -4.08 1.84 6.23
N THR A 82 -3.11 1.08 5.75
CA THR A 82 -1.71 1.54 5.57
C THR A 82 -1.43 2.14 4.18
N PHE A 83 -2.47 2.66 3.53
CA PHE A 83 -2.36 3.48 2.32
C PHE A 83 -2.39 4.98 2.66
N ARG A 84 -1.56 5.78 1.99
CA ARG A 84 -1.49 7.24 2.18
C ARG A 84 -1.53 7.98 0.84
N GLY A 85 -2.28 9.06 0.78
CA GLY A 85 -2.32 9.95 -0.39
C GLY A 85 -1.24 11.02 -0.29
N LEU A 86 -0.38 11.12 -1.30
CA LEU A 86 0.62 12.17 -1.43
C LEU A 86 0.85 12.50 -2.90
N ASP A 87 0.69 13.77 -3.25
CA ASP A 87 0.98 14.25 -4.60
C ASP A 87 2.45 14.68 -4.69
N VAL A 88 3.27 13.81 -5.28
CA VAL A 88 4.68 14.11 -5.56
C VAL A 88 4.76 15.03 -6.79
N PRO A 89 5.42 16.20 -6.69
CA PRO A 89 5.53 17.12 -7.82
C PRO A 89 6.50 16.62 -8.91
N PRO A 90 6.42 17.15 -10.14
CA PRO A 90 7.41 16.93 -11.18
C PRO A 90 8.82 17.35 -10.73
N PRO A 91 9.90 16.71 -11.23
CA PRO A 91 9.93 15.72 -12.31
C PRO A 91 9.69 14.27 -11.86
N ALA A 92 9.64 14.02 -10.55
CA ALA A 92 9.57 12.66 -10.02
C ALA A 92 8.16 12.08 -10.10
N GLY A 93 7.13 12.88 -9.76
CA GLY A 93 5.74 12.42 -9.75
C GLY A 93 4.98 12.67 -11.06
N PRO A 94 3.78 12.06 -11.21
CA PRO A 94 3.06 11.26 -10.21
C PRO A 94 3.63 9.83 -10.06
N ILE A 95 3.81 9.38 -8.82
CA ILE A 95 4.40 8.07 -8.50
C ILE A 95 3.63 7.36 -7.37
N TRP A 96 3.64 6.05 -7.43
CA TRP A 96 3.40 5.19 -6.28
C TRP A 96 4.71 4.91 -5.55
N ILE A 97 4.67 4.84 -4.23
CA ILE A 97 5.79 4.46 -3.37
C ILE A 97 5.36 3.20 -2.62
N LEU A 98 6.00 2.08 -2.93
CA LEU A 98 5.74 0.78 -2.31
C LEU A 98 6.75 0.59 -1.16
N GLY A 99 6.28 0.87 0.05
CA GLY A 99 7.07 0.83 1.28
C GLY A 99 7.03 -0.51 2.02
N ALA A 100 7.24 -0.44 3.34
CA ALA A 100 7.41 -1.59 4.22
C ALA A 100 6.27 -2.61 4.15
N ASN A 101 5.00 -2.20 4.00
CA ASN A 101 3.89 -3.15 3.82
C ASN A 101 4.06 -4.07 2.61
N PHE A 102 4.47 -3.52 1.46
CA PHE A 102 4.71 -4.31 0.25
C PHE A 102 5.94 -5.21 0.42
N ILE A 103 7.02 -4.65 0.97
CA ILE A 103 8.30 -5.34 1.17
C ILE A 103 8.19 -6.46 2.23
N ALA A 104 7.32 -6.29 3.23
CA ALA A 104 7.04 -7.32 4.23
C ALA A 104 6.36 -8.54 3.60
N ARG A 105 5.43 -8.33 2.66
CA ARG A 105 4.77 -9.41 1.93
C ARG A 105 5.67 -10.01 0.85
N TYR A 106 6.46 -9.17 0.19
CA TYR A 106 7.32 -9.55 -0.93
C TYR A 106 8.77 -9.21 -0.65
N TYR A 107 9.58 -10.24 -0.36
CA TYR A 107 11.03 -10.12 -0.34
C TYR A 107 11.50 -9.42 -1.61
N THR A 108 12.34 -8.40 -1.45
CA THR A 108 12.74 -7.51 -2.54
C THR A 108 14.25 -7.55 -2.72
N GLU A 109 14.70 -7.92 -3.92
CA GLU A 109 16.11 -7.85 -4.34
C GLU A 109 16.34 -6.62 -5.22
N PHE A 110 17.35 -5.81 -4.88
CA PHE A 110 17.80 -4.67 -5.70
C PHE A 110 19.06 -5.04 -6.49
N ASP A 111 18.88 -5.50 -7.73
CA ASP A 111 19.96 -5.96 -8.60
C ASP A 111 20.60 -4.77 -9.35
N ARG A 112 21.65 -4.21 -8.74
CA ARG A 112 22.45 -3.12 -9.33
C ARG A 112 23.26 -3.53 -10.56
N ARG A 113 23.55 -4.83 -10.74
CA ARG A 113 24.32 -5.30 -11.89
C ARG A 113 23.48 -5.27 -13.16
N ASN A 114 22.20 -5.61 -13.05
CA ASN A 114 21.27 -5.67 -14.18
C ASN A 114 20.23 -4.53 -14.19
N ASN A 115 20.31 -3.57 -13.27
CA ASN A 115 19.38 -2.44 -13.12
C ASN A 115 17.91 -2.87 -13.07
N ARG A 116 17.62 -3.85 -12.22
CA ARG A 116 16.27 -4.40 -12.05
C ARG A 116 15.95 -4.65 -10.58
N ILE A 117 14.67 -4.84 -10.31
CA ILE A 117 14.15 -5.22 -8.99
C ILE A 117 13.49 -6.58 -9.13
N GLY A 118 13.81 -7.49 -8.22
CA GLY A 118 13.22 -8.83 -8.13
C GLY A 118 12.33 -8.94 -6.90
N PHE A 119 11.25 -9.71 -7.00
CA PHE A 119 10.32 -9.95 -5.91
C PHE A 119 10.07 -11.46 -5.74
N ALA A 120 9.92 -11.88 -4.49
CA ALA A 120 9.47 -13.23 -4.11
C ALA A 120 8.57 -13.14 -2.88
N THR A 121 7.68 -14.12 -2.66
CA THR A 121 6.88 -14.18 -1.43
C THR A 121 7.80 -14.34 -0.21
N ALA A 122 7.62 -13.50 0.81
CA ALA A 122 8.33 -13.63 2.08
C ALA A 122 7.81 -14.82 2.91
N VAL A 123 8.67 -15.38 3.78
CA VAL A 123 8.39 -16.55 4.64
C VAL A 123 8.20 -16.17 6.09
#